data_AF-A0A1C4EKZ0-F1
#
_entry.id   AF-A0A1C4EKZ0-F1
#
_cell.length_a   1.000
_cell.length_b   1.000
_cell.length_c   1.000
_cell.angle_alpha   90.00
_cell.angle_beta   90.00
_cell.angle_gamma   90.00
#
_symmetry.space_group_name_H-M   'P 1'
#
loop_
_entity.id
_entity.type
_entity.pdbx_description
1 polymer ?
#
loop_
_entity_poly.entity_id
_entity_poly.type
_entity_poly.pdbx_seq_one_letter_code
_entity_poly.pdbx_strand_id
1 'polypeptide(L)' 'MIVEKWSYPTLYTERLILRKIDMSDILHIFEYASDNKLTTYTV' A
#
# COMPACT_ATOMS: atom_id res chain seq x y z
N MET A 1 1.51 -18.20 -19.39
CA MET A 1 2.12 -17.02 -18.73
C MET A 1 2.09 -17.27 -17.24
N ILE A 2 3.21 -17.74 -16.67
CA ILE A 2 3.32 -17.95 -15.22
C ILE A 2 3.61 -16.56 -14.66
N VAL A 3 2.60 -15.91 -14.07
CA VAL A 3 2.84 -14.70 -13.27
C VAL A 3 3.54 -15.20 -12.01
N GLU A 4 4.86 -15.02 -11.95
CA GLU A 4 5.61 -15.27 -10.72
C GLU A 4 4.90 -14.51 -9.59
N LYS A 5 4.57 -15.23 -8.51
CA LYS A 5 3.91 -14.63 -7.36
C LYS A 5 4.96 -13.83 -6.60
N TRP A 6 5.20 -12.59 -7.01
CA TRP A 6 6.07 -11.65 -6.32
C TRP A 6 5.51 -11.46 -4.90
N SER A 7 6.15 -12.12 -3.93
CA SER A 7 5.83 -11.97 -2.52
C SER A 7 6.82 -10.98 -1.92
N TYR A 8 6.40 -9.71 -1.83
CA TYR A 8 7.19 -8.69 -1.16
C TYR A 8 7.22 -8.99 0.35
N PRO A 9 8.42 -8.93 0.99
CA PRO A 9 8.54 -9.15 2.42
C PRO A 9 7.89 -8.00 3.21
N THR A 10 7.43 -8.31 4.42
CA THR A 10 7.04 -7.26 5.37
C THR A 10 8.30 -6.57 5.88
N LEU A 11 8.34 -5.24 5.79
CA LEU A 11 9.43 -4.41 6.30
C LEU A 11 9.00 -3.69 7.57
N TYR A 12 9.88 -3.71 8.57
CA TYR A 12 9.68 -3.05 9.85
C TYR A 12 10.71 -1.95 10.01
N THR A 13 10.27 -0.81 10.53
CA THR A 13 11.12 0.27 11.04
C THR A 13 10.72 0.54 12.48
N GLU A 14 11.42 1.44 13.17
CA GLU A 14 11.09 1.81 14.55
C GLU A 14 9.67 2.39 14.71
N ARG A 15 9.10 2.96 13.65
CA ARG A 15 7.83 3.70 13.70
C ARG A 15 6.76 3.23 12.73
N LEU A 16 7.14 2.47 11.71
CA LEU A 16 6.27 2.11 10.58
C LEU A 16 6.48 0.67 10.16
N ILE A 17 5.43 0.07 9.61
CA ILE A 17 5.43 -1.28 9.06
C ILE A 17 4.89 -1.21 7.63
N LEU A 18 5.68 -1.68 6.66
CA LEU A 18 5.23 -1.91 5.30
C LEU A 18 4.90 -3.39 5.17
N ARG A 19 3.61 -3.72 5.08
CA ARG A 19 3.12 -5.09 4.93
C ARG A 19 2.22 -5.23 3.72
N LYS A 20 1.94 -6.47 3.35
CA LYS A 20 0.89 -6.78 2.39
C LYS A 20 -0.45 -6.21 2.88
N ILE A 21 -1.19 -5.62 1.94
CA ILE A 21 -2.55 -5.11 2.16
C ILE A 21 -3.45 -6.25 2.63
N ASP A 22 -4.24 -5.94 3.64
CA ASP A 22 -5.26 -6.80 4.22
C ASP A 22 -6.65 -6.13 4.13
N MET A 23 -7.72 -6.90 4.28
CA MET A 23 -9.10 -6.40 4.26
C MET A 23 -9.34 -5.31 5.32
N SER A 24 -8.62 -5.36 6.44
CA SER A 24 -8.66 -4.34 7.49
C SER A 24 -8.20 -2.94 7.02
N ASP A 25 -7.41 -2.85 5.95
CA ASP A 25 -6.89 -1.59 5.42
C ASP A 25 -7.88 -0.90 4.45
N ILE A 26 -8.99 -1.55 4.11
CA ILE A 26 -9.86 -1.14 2.99
C ILE A 26 -10.42 0.27 3.15
N LEU A 27 -10.75 0.68 4.37
CA LEU A 27 -11.31 2.01 4.62
C LEU A 27 -10.26 3.10 4.40
N HIS A 28 -9.04 2.88 4.88
CA HIS A 28 -7.91 3.80 4.68
C HIS A 28 -7.52 3.91 3.21
N ILE A 29 -7.55 2.79 2.47
CA ILE A 29 -7.29 2.79 1.02
C ILE A 29 -8.39 3.55 0.28
N PHE A 30 -9.66 3.31 0.65
CA PHE A 30 -10.80 4.01 0.04
C PHE A 30 -10.74 5.51 0.30
N GLU A 31 -10.42 5.93 1.53
CA GLU A 31 -10.25 7.33 1.90
C GLU A 31 -9.14 7.98 1.07
N TYR A 32 -7.97 7.35 1.00
CA TYR A 32 -6.85 7.84 0.18
C TYR A 32 -7.20 7.93 -1.31
N ALA A 33 -7.87 6.91 -1.86
CA ALA A 33 -8.22 6.87 -3.29
C ALA A 33 -9.36 7.83 -3.65
N SER A 34 -10.26 8.13 -2.70
CA SER A 34 -11.36 9.08 -2.89
C SER A 34 -10.93 10.53 -2.71
N ASP A 35 -9.74 10.77 -2.15
CA ASP A 35 -9.15 12.10 -2.10
C ASP A 35 -8.74 12.54 -3.51
N ASN A 36 -9.57 13.37 -4.12
CA ASN A 36 -9.31 13.99 -5.42
C ASN A 36 -8.14 14.99 -5.40
N LYS A 37 -7.49 15.20 -4.25
CA LYS A 37 -6.21 15.91 -4.10
C LYS A 37 -5.03 14.93 -4.03
N LEU A 38 -4.98 13.94 -4.92
CA LEU A 38 -3.74 13.22 -5.21
C LEU A 38 -2.70 14.24 -5.72
N THR A 39 -1.94 14.82 -4.80
CA THR A 39 -0.75 15.61 -5.13
C THR A 39 0.20 14.65 -5.79
N THR A 40 0.35 14.78 -7.11
CA THR A 40 1.37 14.09 -7.88
C THR A 40 2.72 14.44 -7.26
N TYR A 41 3.26 13.55 -6.43
CA TYR A 41 4.65 13.66 -6.02
C TYR A 41 5.48 13.29 -7.24
N THR A 42 5.91 14.29 -8.00
CA THR A 42 6.97 14.12 -9.01
C THR A 42 8.23 13.70 -8.28
N VAL A 43 8.64 12.46 -8.52
CA VAL A 43 9.94 11.88 -8.14
C VAL A 43 11.00 12.30 -9.14
#